data_AF-A0A2U1IJZ6-F1
#
_entry.id   AF-A0A2U1IJZ6-F1
#
_cell.length_a   1.000
_cell.length_b   1.000
_cell.length_c   1.000
_cell.angle_alpha   90.00
_cell.angle_beta   90.00
_cell.angle_gamma   90.00
#
_symmetry.space_group_name_H-M   'P 1'
#
loop_
_entity.id
_entity.type
_entity.pdbx_description
1 polymer ?
#
loop_
_entity_poly.entity_id
_entity_poly.type
_entity_poly.pdbx_seq_one_letter_code
_entity_poly.pdbx_strand_id
1 'polypeptide(L)' 'MIDRESICDCPKCSCKLGEHPIARHGKHYCCEACAKHHEHGEECAHKGCKCSHG' A
#
# COMPACT_ATOMS: atom_id res chain seq x y z
N MET A 1 -3.53 -20.45 -13.12
CA MET A 1 -2.63 -20.47 -11.94
C MET A 1 -2.86 -19.13 -11.24
N ILE A 2 -3.16 -19.18 -9.95
CA ILE A 2 -3.79 -18.07 -9.21
C ILE A 2 -2.72 -17.02 -8.92
N ASP A 3 -2.77 -15.92 -9.65
CA ASP A 3 -2.06 -14.72 -9.24
C ASP A 3 -2.79 -14.13 -8.03
N ARG A 4 -2.39 -14.58 -6.83
CA ARG A 4 -2.78 -13.94 -5.57
C ARG A 4 -1.89 -12.72 -5.42
N GLU A 5 -2.15 -11.74 -6.27
CA GLU A 5 -1.52 -10.42 -6.28
C GLU A 5 -1.71 -9.89 -4.89
N SER A 6 -0.63 -9.84 -4.12
CA SER A 6 -0.66 -9.40 -2.74
C SER A 6 -1.22 -7.98 -2.78
N ILE A 7 -2.42 -7.72 -2.27
CA ILE A 7 -3.02 -6.37 -2.36
C ILE A 7 -2.66 -5.61 -1.09
N CYS A 8 -2.38 -4.32 -1.23
CA CYS A 8 -2.12 -3.44 -0.10
C CYS A 8 -3.26 -3.53 0.94
N ASP A 9 -2.91 -3.67 2.22
CA ASP A 9 -3.88 -3.77 3.32
C ASP A 9 -4.59 -2.44 3.62
N CYS A 10 -4.20 -1.34 2.96
CA CYS A 10 -4.84 -0.05 3.12
C CYS A 10 -6.27 -0.09 2.53
N PRO A 11 -7.31 0.29 3.30
CA PRO A 11 -8.71 0.19 2.86
C PRO A 11 -9.05 1.12 1.69
N LYS A 12 -8.28 2.22 1.50
CA LYS A 12 -8.40 3.14 0.37
C LYS A 12 -7.39 2.87 -0.75
N CYS A 13 -6.66 1.76 -0.70
CA CYS A 13 -5.61 1.41 -1.63
C CYS A 13 -5.96 0.10 -2.33
N SER A 14 -5.96 0.10 -3.66
CA SER A 14 -6.10 -1.14 -4.45
C SER A 14 -4.81 -1.47 -5.21
N CYS A 15 -3.67 -0.96 -4.71
CA CYS A 15 -2.37 -1.25 -5.30
C CYS A 15 -2.01 -2.71 -5.11
N LYS A 16 -1.58 -3.33 -6.21
CA LYS A 16 -0.96 -4.65 -6.20
C LYS A 16 0.47 -4.50 -5.69
N LEU A 17 0.79 -5.28 -4.68
CA LEU A 17 2.12 -5.45 -4.15
C LEU A 17 2.89 -6.34 -5.13
N GLY A 18 3.98 -5.80 -5.66
CA GLY A 18 4.90 -6.54 -6.52
C GLY A 18 5.89 -7.37 -5.69
N GLU A 19 7.13 -7.44 -6.17
CA GLU A 19 8.19 -8.28 -5.60
C GLU A 19 8.72 -7.80 -4.23
N HIS A 20 8.44 -6.54 -3.85
CA HIS A 20 8.90 -5.95 -2.59
C HIS A 20 7.77 -5.28 -1.79
N PRO A 21 6.80 -6.06 -1.27
CA PRO A 21 5.83 -5.55 -0.30
C PRO A 21 6.53 -5.17 1.00
N ILE A 22 6.09 -4.07 1.61
CA ILE A 22 6.52 -3.68 2.95
C ILE A 22 5.58 -4.35 3.95
N ALA A 23 6.10 -5.29 4.73
CA ALA A 23 5.36 -5.92 5.81
C ALA A 23 5.54 -5.14 7.12
N ARG A 24 4.47 -4.59 7.69
CA ARG A 24 4.47 -3.87 8.97
C ARG A 24 3.29 -4.31 9.81
N HIS A 25 3.50 -4.60 11.10
CA HIS A 25 2.42 -5.06 12.01
C HIS A 25 1.61 -6.26 11.47
N GLY A 26 2.23 -7.15 10.70
CA GLY A 26 1.55 -8.31 10.09
C GLY A 26 0.67 -7.98 8.88
N LYS A 27 0.74 -6.74 8.36
CA LYS A 27 0.03 -6.27 7.17
C LYS A 27 1.03 -5.97 6.05
N HIS A 28 0.62 -6.12 4.80
CA HIS A 28 1.46 -5.82 3.65
C HIS A 28 1.04 -4.52 2.96
N TYR A 29 2.01 -3.70 2.62
CA TYR A 29 1.81 -2.35 2.08
C TYR A 29 2.67 -2.11 0.86
N CYS A 30 2.14 -1.35 -0.09
CA CYS A 30 2.80 -1.10 -1.38
C CYS A 30 3.89 -0.05 -1.31
N CYS A 31 3.92 0.74 -0.23
CA CYS A 31 4.92 1.76 0.00
C CYS A 31 5.02 2.07 1.51
N GLU A 32 6.10 2.76 1.91
CA GLU A 32 6.32 3.14 3.31
C GLU A 32 5.23 4.08 3.81
N ALA A 33 4.73 4.99 2.97
CA ALA A 33 3.63 5.89 3.31
C ALA A 33 2.38 5.12 3.75
N CYS A 34 2.00 4.06 3.03
CA CYS A 34 0.89 3.18 3.41
C CYS A 34 1.18 2.42 4.71
N ALA A 35 2.40 1.90 4.88
CA ALA A 35 2.81 1.21 6.10
C ALA A 35 2.84 2.13 7.34
N LYS A 36 3.12 3.41 7.12
CA LYS A 36 3.09 4.51 8.09
C LYS A 36 1.73 5.18 8.20
N HIS A 37 0.69 4.65 7.56
CA HIS A 37 -0.67 5.19 7.61
C HIS A 37 -0.77 6.67 7.21
N HIS A 38 0.09 7.12 6.31
CA HIS A 38 0.17 8.52 5.89
C HIS A 38 0.33 9.47 7.09
N GLU A 39 1.07 9.07 8.15
CA GLU A 39 1.26 9.86 9.38
C GLU A 39 1.77 11.28 9.12
N HIS A 40 2.55 11.47 8.06
CA HIS A 40 3.12 12.76 7.64
C HIS A 40 2.39 13.39 6.44
N GLY A 41 1.24 12.85 6.03
CA GLY A 41 0.53 13.29 4.81
C GLY A 41 1.22 12.85 3.51
N GLU A 42 2.16 11.91 3.59
CA GLU A 42 2.86 11.38 2.42
C GLU A 42 1.88 10.69 1.48
N GLU A 43 1.98 10.98 0.20
CA GLU A 43 1.22 10.29 -0.84
C GLU A 43 1.77 8.88 -1.10
N CYS A 44 0.90 8.02 -1.62
CA CYS A 44 1.33 6.68 -2.03
C CYS A 44 2.39 6.80 -3.12
N ALA A 45 3.46 6.01 -3.05
CA ALA A 45 4.49 5.98 -4.10
C ALA A 45 3.93 5.55 -5.47
N HIS A 46 2.76 4.89 -5.47
CA HIS A 46 2.08 4.48 -6.68
C HIS A 46 1.34 5.65 -7.32
N LYS A 47 1.77 6.07 -8.51
CA LYS A 47 1.10 7.14 -9.28
C LYS A 47 -0.37 6.78 -9.52
N GLY A 48 -1.27 7.67 -9.10
CA GLY A 48 -2.72 7.52 -9.25
C GLY A 48 -3.43 6.90 -8.02
N CYS A 49 -2.70 6.44 -7.01
CA CYS A 49 -3.29 5.95 -5.78
C CYS A 49 -3.57 7.12 -4.81
N LYS A 50 -4.86 7.40 -4.57
CA LYS A 50 -5.32 8.49 -3.70
C LYS A 50 -5.61 8.03 -2.27
N CYS A 51 -4.96 6.98 -1.79
CA CYS A 51 -5.26 6.41 -0.47
C CYS A 51 -4.94 7.35 0.71
N SER A 52 -4.08 8.37 0.49
CA SER A 52 -3.78 9.43 1.46
C SER A 52 -4.73 10.63 1.41
N HIS A 53 -5.59 10.74 0.38
CA HIS A 53 -6.21 12.00 -0.02
C HIS A 53 -7.71 12.10 0.27
N GLY A 54 -8.18 11.63 1.43
CA GLY A 54 -9.50 12.06 1.91
C GLY A 54 -10.02 11.35 3.13
#